data_AF-A0A1Q7G0R9-F1
#
_entry.id   AF-A0A1Q7G0R9-F1
#
_cell.length_a   1.000
_cell.length_b   1.000
_cell.length_c   1.000
_cell.angle_alpha   90.00
_cell.angle_beta   90.00
_cell.angle_gamma   90.00
#
_symmetry.space_group_name_H-M   'P 1'
#
loop_
_entity.id
_entity.type
_entity.pdbx_description
1 polymer ?
#
loop_
_entity_poly.entity_id
_entity_poly.type
_entity_poly.pdbx_seq_one_letter_code
_entity_poly.pdbx_strand_id
1 'polypeptide(L)'
;MLHSREPGGTAIGERIRALLLDDAHAEMDPRTEMLLFAASRAQFVAEVVEPALRGGQIVLSERYVDTSIAYQGVGRGLSVELVRRVNEVATGGVSPDLTILLDIEPADGLQRARAADGKEGRRGRGDRFEQEALAFHARVRAGFLAIAHEEPDRVRIVDGSRAQHVVHDEILRVVEGLLGARGWRASSSS
;
A
#
# COMPACT_ATOMS: atom_id res chain seq x y z
N MET A 1 -18.56 -4.40 1.77
CA MET A 1 -17.22 -3.78 1.71
C MET A 1 -16.22 -4.85 2.04
N LEU A 2 -15.20 -5.01 1.22
CA LEU A 2 -14.12 -5.96 1.43
C LEU A 2 -12.90 -5.21 1.99
N HIS A 3 -12.30 -5.75 3.04
CA HIS A 3 -11.07 -5.23 3.64
C HIS A 3 -9.92 -6.16 3.26
N SER A 4 -8.81 -5.59 2.82
CA SER A 4 -7.67 -6.35 2.32
C SER A 4 -6.35 -5.65 2.62
N ARG A 5 -5.23 -6.39 2.46
CA ARG A 5 -3.87 -5.89 2.60
C ARG A 5 -2.95 -6.54 1.57
N GLU A 6 -1.94 -5.81 1.13
CA GLU A 6 -0.89 -6.34 0.26
C GLU A 6 0.52 -6.17 0.85
N PRO A 7 1.46 -7.11 0.56
CA PRO A 7 1.23 -8.40 -0.10
C PRO A 7 0.48 -9.33 0.85
N GLY A 8 -0.26 -10.31 0.33
CA GLY A 8 -1.18 -11.15 1.12
C GLY A 8 -2.58 -11.26 0.51
N GLY A 9 -3.56 -11.54 1.37
CA GLY A 9 -4.98 -11.56 0.99
C GLY A 9 -5.47 -12.84 0.31
N THR A 10 -4.57 -13.79 0.00
CA THR A 10 -4.88 -15.11 -0.56
C THR A 10 -3.94 -16.17 0.03
N ALA A 11 -4.28 -17.45 -0.10
CA ALA A 11 -3.49 -18.53 0.49
C ALA A 11 -2.02 -18.54 -0.01
N ILE A 12 -1.79 -18.33 -1.31
CA ILE A 12 -0.43 -18.21 -1.86
C ILE A 12 0.16 -16.81 -1.63
N GLY A 13 -0.65 -15.75 -1.63
CA GLY A 13 -0.22 -14.39 -1.31
C GLY A 13 0.37 -14.28 0.10
N GLU A 14 -0.21 -14.94 1.10
CA GLU A 14 0.34 -14.95 2.47
C GLU A 14 1.68 -15.70 2.56
N ARG A 15 1.88 -16.76 1.76
CA ARG A 15 3.18 -17.44 1.67
C ARG A 15 4.24 -16.54 1.03
N ILE A 16 3.88 -15.82 -0.02
CA ILE A 16 4.77 -14.84 -0.66
C ILE A 16 5.07 -13.69 0.30
N ARG A 17 4.09 -13.20 1.05
CA ARG A 17 4.26 -12.18 2.09
C ARG A 17 5.30 -12.63 3.12
N ALA A 18 5.21 -13.87 3.60
CA ALA A 18 6.18 -14.40 4.55
C ALA A 18 7.62 -14.29 4.00
N LEU A 19 7.85 -14.72 2.76
CA LEU A 19 9.17 -14.61 2.11
C LEU A 19 9.64 -13.15 1.94
N LEU A 20 8.72 -12.22 1.64
CA LEU A 20 9.07 -10.82 1.39
C LEU A 20 9.50 -10.08 2.66
N LEU A 21 8.91 -10.43 3.81
CA LEU A 21 9.07 -9.72 5.08
C LEU A 21 10.11 -10.35 6.02
N ASP A 22 10.44 -11.63 5.81
CA ASP A 22 11.46 -12.34 6.58
C ASP A 22 12.83 -11.65 6.43
N ASP A 23 13.42 -11.26 7.57
CA ASP A 23 14.71 -10.58 7.60
C ASP A 23 15.89 -11.51 7.35
N ALA A 24 15.66 -12.83 7.40
CA ALA A 24 16.60 -13.84 6.93
C ALA A 24 16.85 -13.79 5.41
N HIS A 25 16.06 -13.02 4.66
CA HIS A 25 16.18 -12.85 3.21
C HIS A 25 16.69 -11.45 2.81
N ALA A 26 17.56 -10.86 3.62
CA ALA A 26 18.15 -9.53 3.38
C ALA A 26 18.94 -9.44 2.06
N GLU A 27 19.43 -10.56 1.53
CA GLU A 27 20.16 -10.68 0.27
C GLU A 27 19.27 -10.61 -1.00
N MET A 28 17.95 -10.60 -0.84
CA MET A 28 17.00 -10.64 -1.96
C MET A 28 17.25 -9.52 -2.98
N ASP A 29 17.50 -9.91 -4.24
CA ASP A 29 17.67 -8.97 -5.36
C ASP A 29 16.39 -8.12 -5.53
N PRO A 30 16.50 -6.80 -5.76
CA PRO A 30 15.34 -5.93 -5.95
C PRO A 30 14.35 -6.40 -7.04
N ARG A 31 14.82 -7.07 -8.09
CA ARG A 31 13.96 -7.62 -9.14
C ARG A 31 13.17 -8.82 -8.61
N THR A 32 13.79 -9.68 -7.80
CA THR A 32 13.09 -10.78 -7.12
C THR A 32 12.01 -10.21 -6.19
N GLU A 33 12.35 -9.21 -5.39
CA GLU A 33 11.39 -8.50 -4.52
C GLU A 33 10.20 -7.96 -5.33
N MET A 34 10.46 -7.20 -6.41
CA MET A 34 9.42 -6.66 -7.30
C MET A 34 8.51 -7.75 -7.89
N LEU A 35 9.10 -8.84 -8.39
CA LEU A 35 8.34 -9.93 -9.02
C LEU A 35 7.50 -10.71 -8.01
N LEU A 36 7.98 -10.89 -6.78
CA LEU A 36 7.20 -11.52 -5.71
C LEU A 36 6.02 -10.65 -5.29
N PHE A 37 6.21 -9.33 -5.14
CA PHE A 37 5.08 -8.41 -4.92
C PHE A 37 4.05 -8.50 -6.05
N ALA A 38 4.49 -8.48 -7.30
CA ALA A 38 3.63 -8.60 -8.47
C ALA A 38 2.90 -9.96 -8.51
N ALA A 39 3.57 -11.06 -8.18
CA ALA A 39 2.97 -12.39 -8.12
C ALA A 39 1.89 -12.50 -7.03
N SER A 40 2.16 -11.97 -5.83
CA SER A 40 1.14 -11.91 -4.76
C SER A 40 -0.08 -11.08 -5.19
N ARG A 41 0.17 -9.94 -5.84
CA ARG A 41 -0.86 -9.03 -6.33
C ARG A 41 -1.72 -9.66 -7.42
N ALA A 42 -1.10 -10.38 -8.36
CA ALA A 42 -1.82 -11.04 -9.44
C ALA A 42 -2.84 -12.06 -8.91
N GLN A 43 -2.45 -12.87 -7.93
CA GLN A 43 -3.39 -13.78 -7.28
C GLN A 43 -4.50 -13.01 -6.56
N PHE A 44 -4.13 -11.99 -5.78
CA PHE A 44 -5.09 -11.20 -5.01
C PHE A 44 -6.13 -10.53 -5.91
N VAL A 45 -5.72 -9.97 -7.04
CA VAL A 45 -6.64 -9.34 -7.99
C VAL A 45 -7.60 -10.38 -8.58
N ALA A 46 -7.09 -11.52 -9.06
CA ALA A 46 -7.89 -12.56 -9.69
C ALA A 46 -8.90 -13.21 -8.73
N GLU A 47 -8.48 -13.51 -7.50
CA GLU A 47 -9.28 -14.28 -6.54
C GLU A 47 -10.21 -13.39 -5.71
N VAL A 48 -9.83 -12.14 -5.47
CA VAL A 48 -10.47 -11.30 -4.45
C VAL A 48 -10.99 -9.98 -5.04
N VAL A 49 -10.14 -9.18 -5.68
CA VAL A 49 -10.51 -7.83 -6.12
C VAL A 49 -11.51 -7.87 -7.26
N GLU A 50 -11.21 -8.57 -8.35
CA GLU A 50 -12.09 -8.59 -9.51
C GLU A 50 -13.48 -9.18 -9.19
N PRO A 51 -13.61 -10.32 -8.46
CA PRO A 51 -14.93 -10.82 -8.08
C PRO A 51 -15.71 -9.82 -7.22
N ALA A 52 -15.06 -9.13 -6.27
CA ALA A 52 -15.70 -8.14 -5.42
C ALA A 52 -16.20 -6.93 -6.23
N LEU A 53 -15.36 -6.39 -7.13
CA LEU A 53 -15.74 -5.27 -8.00
C LEU A 53 -16.86 -5.64 -8.97
N ARG A 54 -16.82 -6.85 -9.58
CA ARG A 54 -17.92 -7.35 -10.42
C ARG A 54 -19.24 -7.49 -9.63
N GLY A 55 -19.14 -7.77 -8.34
CA GLY A 55 -20.29 -7.79 -7.42
C GLY A 55 -20.75 -6.41 -6.93
N GLY A 56 -20.18 -5.31 -7.43
CA GLY A 56 -20.53 -3.94 -7.02
C GLY A 56 -20.06 -3.56 -5.62
N GLN A 57 -19.09 -4.28 -5.05
CA GLN A 57 -18.59 -4.01 -3.71
C GLN A 57 -17.49 -2.93 -3.70
N ILE A 58 -17.43 -2.16 -2.61
CA ILE A 58 -16.25 -1.35 -2.28
C ILE A 58 -15.13 -2.27 -1.78
N VAL A 59 -13.93 -2.13 -2.35
CA VAL A 59 -12.70 -2.78 -1.89
C VAL A 59 -11.82 -1.75 -1.23
N LEU A 60 -11.55 -1.93 0.07
CA LEU A 60 -10.57 -1.16 0.82
C LEU A 60 -9.29 -2.01 0.94
N SER A 61 -8.17 -1.50 0.42
CA SER A 61 -6.89 -2.20 0.45
C SER A 61 -5.83 -1.38 1.16
N GLU A 62 -5.16 -2.02 2.13
CA GLU A 62 -3.92 -1.52 2.70
C GLU A 62 -2.79 -1.81 1.71
N ARG A 63 -2.30 -0.76 1.05
CA ARG A 63 -1.29 -0.77 -0.03
C ARG A 63 -1.82 -1.37 -1.33
N TYR A 64 -1.14 -1.02 -2.43
CA TYR A 64 -1.39 -1.52 -3.78
C TYR A 64 -0.17 -1.19 -4.66
N VAL A 65 -0.37 -1.03 -5.98
CA VAL A 65 0.71 -0.75 -6.97
C VAL A 65 1.58 0.46 -6.61
N ASP A 66 1.01 1.54 -6.05
CA ASP A 66 1.77 2.74 -5.66
C ASP A 66 2.91 2.40 -4.68
N THR A 67 2.71 1.41 -3.80
CA THR A 67 3.76 0.93 -2.90
C THR A 67 4.90 0.27 -3.68
N SER A 68 4.62 -0.50 -4.72
CA SER A 68 5.69 -1.10 -5.53
C SER A 68 6.50 -0.05 -6.27
N ILE A 69 5.84 0.99 -6.79
CA ILE A 69 6.52 2.11 -7.45
C ILE A 69 7.44 2.84 -6.46
N ALA A 70 6.93 3.19 -5.28
CA ALA A 70 7.69 3.92 -4.27
C ALA A 70 8.85 3.09 -3.69
N TYR A 71 8.61 1.82 -3.33
CA TYR A 71 9.62 0.97 -2.70
C TYR A 71 10.60 0.38 -3.73
N GLN A 72 10.10 -0.35 -4.72
CA GLN A 72 10.97 -1.03 -5.68
C GLN A 72 11.47 -0.09 -6.78
N GLY A 73 10.63 0.82 -7.28
CA GLY A 73 11.07 1.82 -8.26
C GLY A 73 12.05 2.81 -7.63
N VAL A 74 11.56 3.65 -6.71
CA VAL A 74 12.37 4.76 -6.18
C VAL A 74 13.30 4.33 -5.04
N GLY A 75 12.80 3.56 -4.07
CA GLY A 75 13.58 3.10 -2.92
C GLY A 75 14.76 2.21 -3.29
N ARG A 76 14.51 1.19 -4.11
CA ARG A 76 15.53 0.24 -4.61
C ARG A 76 16.24 0.70 -5.88
N GLY A 77 15.77 1.74 -6.56
CA GLY A 77 16.39 2.28 -7.77
C GLY A 77 16.12 1.48 -9.04
N LEU A 78 15.02 0.70 -9.09
CA LEU A 78 14.56 0.10 -10.35
C LEU A 78 13.91 1.16 -11.25
N SER A 79 13.84 0.89 -12.55
CA SER A 79 13.07 1.73 -13.47
C SER A 79 11.61 1.79 -13.04
N VAL A 80 11.11 2.99 -12.75
CA VAL A 80 9.68 3.22 -12.40
C VAL A 80 8.77 2.72 -13.52
N GLU A 81 9.14 2.96 -14.78
CA GLU A 81 8.38 2.47 -15.93
C GLU A 81 8.31 0.94 -15.95
N LEU A 82 9.44 0.26 -15.69
CA LEU A 82 9.47 -1.20 -15.60
C LEU A 82 8.54 -1.71 -14.49
N VAL A 83 8.59 -1.10 -13.31
CA VAL A 83 7.74 -1.47 -12.17
C VAL A 83 6.25 -1.26 -12.52
N ARG A 84 5.90 -0.15 -13.19
CA ARG A 84 4.53 0.10 -13.66
C ARG A 84 4.06 -0.99 -14.61
N ARG A 85 4.85 -1.34 -15.64
CA ARG A 85 4.49 -2.39 -16.63
C ARG A 85 4.32 -3.78 -15.99
N VAL A 86 5.20 -4.16 -15.07
CA VAL A 86 5.08 -5.44 -14.34
C VAL A 86 3.78 -5.49 -13.56
N ASN A 87 3.38 -4.38 -12.94
CA ASN A 87 2.16 -4.30 -12.17
C ASN A 87 0.90 -4.16 -13.02
N GLU A 88 0.98 -3.56 -14.20
CA GLU A 88 -0.11 -3.56 -15.17
C GLU A 88 -0.48 -5.00 -15.58
N VAL A 89 0.54 -5.84 -15.84
CA VAL A 89 0.33 -7.28 -16.10
C VAL A 89 -0.25 -7.98 -14.88
N ALA A 90 0.28 -7.72 -13.69
CA ALA A 90 -0.21 -8.37 -12.46
C ALA A 90 -1.66 -8.01 -12.16
N THR A 91 -2.09 -6.78 -12.43
CA THR A 91 -3.42 -6.28 -12.06
C THR A 91 -4.45 -6.45 -13.17
N GLY A 92 -4.06 -6.84 -14.38
CA GLY A 92 -4.97 -6.83 -15.53
C GLY A 92 -5.55 -5.44 -15.83
N GLY A 93 -4.84 -4.37 -15.42
CA GLY A 93 -5.29 -2.99 -15.55
C GLY A 93 -6.24 -2.49 -14.45
N VAL A 94 -6.56 -3.31 -13.44
CA VAL A 94 -7.35 -2.85 -12.28
C VAL A 94 -6.54 -1.81 -11.51
N SER A 95 -7.11 -0.62 -11.35
CA SER A 95 -6.49 0.51 -10.65
C SER A 95 -7.42 1.08 -9.57
N PRO A 96 -6.88 1.66 -8.48
CA PRO A 96 -7.70 2.27 -7.45
C PRO A 96 -8.42 3.50 -7.98
N ASP A 97 -9.68 3.66 -7.59
CA ASP A 97 -10.44 4.88 -7.83
C ASP A 97 -9.95 6.05 -6.95
N LEU A 98 -9.38 5.74 -5.79
CA LEU A 98 -8.84 6.67 -4.81
C LEU A 98 -7.71 5.98 -4.03
N THR A 99 -6.59 6.67 -3.89
CA THR A 99 -5.52 6.33 -2.95
C THR A 99 -5.42 7.44 -1.90
N ILE A 100 -5.42 7.05 -0.62
CA ILE A 100 -5.08 7.95 0.48
C ILE A 100 -3.60 7.75 0.82
N LEU A 101 -2.79 8.79 0.60
CA LEU A 101 -1.39 8.81 1.02
C LEU A 101 -1.29 9.50 2.38
N LEU A 102 -0.99 8.74 3.43
CA LEU A 102 -0.65 9.29 4.74
C LEU A 102 0.81 9.73 4.73
N ASP A 103 1.07 11.01 4.48
CA ASP A 103 2.43 11.55 4.47
C ASP A 103 2.92 11.80 5.90
N ILE A 104 4.12 11.32 6.20
CA ILE A 104 4.78 11.53 7.49
C ILE A 104 6.30 11.52 7.29
N GLU A 105 7.02 12.27 8.12
CA GLU A 105 8.47 12.20 8.17
C GLU A 105 8.93 10.76 8.45
N PRO A 106 9.88 10.21 7.67
CA PRO A 106 10.31 8.82 7.81
C PRO A 106 10.80 8.45 9.21
N ALA A 107 11.48 9.38 9.89
CA ALA A 107 11.98 9.16 11.25
C ALA A 107 10.82 8.94 12.25
N ASP A 108 9.77 9.76 12.16
CA ASP A 108 8.58 9.66 13.01
C ASP A 108 7.79 8.40 12.68
N GLY A 109 7.67 8.05 11.39
CA GLY A 109 7.03 6.82 10.93
C GLY A 109 7.70 5.56 11.49
N LEU A 110 9.03 5.48 11.40
CA LEU A 110 9.81 4.37 11.97
C LEU A 110 9.70 4.29 13.49
N GLN A 111 9.68 5.43 14.18
CA GLN A 111 9.48 5.46 15.63
C GLN A 111 8.12 4.87 16.02
N ARG A 112 7.05 5.23 15.29
CA ARG A 112 5.69 4.71 15.52
C ARG A 112 5.60 3.20 15.23
N ALA A 113 6.21 2.73 14.14
CA ALA A 113 6.22 1.31 13.78
C ALA A 113 6.87 0.45 14.89
N ARG A 114 8.07 0.84 15.35
CA ARG A 114 8.77 0.13 16.44
C ARG A 114 8.00 0.12 17.75
N ALA A 115 7.27 1.20 18.06
CA ALA A 115 6.42 1.26 19.24
C ALA A 115 5.17 0.36 19.13
N ALA A 116 4.68 0.08 17.91
CA ALA A 116 3.57 -0.84 17.66
C ALA A 116 4.02 -2.30 17.77
N ASP A 117 5.17 -2.68 17.21
CA ASP A 117 5.70 -4.05 17.33
C ASP A 117 5.95 -4.48 18.78
N GLY A 118 6.45 -3.55 19.61
CA GLY A 118 6.61 -3.76 21.04
C GLY A 118 5.30 -4.05 21.78
N LYS A 119 4.15 -3.60 21.25
CA LYS A 119 2.81 -3.87 21.81
C LYS A 119 2.22 -5.18 21.30
N GLU A 120 2.55 -5.60 20.07
CA GLU A 120 2.05 -6.85 19.47
C GLU A 120 2.88 -8.09 19.88
N GLY A 121 3.89 -7.94 20.73
CA GLY A 121 4.72 -9.04 21.20
C GLY A 121 5.67 -9.59 20.11
N ARG A 122 5.81 -8.88 18.98
CA ARG A 122 6.84 -9.15 17.96
C ARG A 122 8.19 -8.75 18.54
N ARG A 123 8.87 -9.71 19.14
CA ARG A 123 10.25 -9.54 19.64
C ARG A 123 11.20 -9.68 18.45
N GLY A 124 11.64 -8.56 17.87
CA GLY A 124 12.53 -8.57 16.71
C GLY A 124 13.02 -7.17 16.29
N ARG A 125 13.86 -7.10 15.26
CA ARG A 125 14.43 -5.85 14.71
C ARG A 125 13.48 -5.11 13.73
N GLY A 126 12.22 -5.53 13.64
CA GLY A 126 11.28 -5.13 12.59
C GLY A 126 11.39 -6.04 11.36
N ASP A 127 10.47 -5.89 10.40
CA ASP A 127 10.53 -6.63 9.13
C ASP A 127 11.71 -6.18 8.24
N ARG A 128 11.97 -6.91 7.15
CA ARG A 128 13.08 -6.60 6.22
C ARG A 128 13.09 -5.17 5.70
N PHE A 129 11.94 -4.50 5.57
CA PHE A 129 11.85 -3.10 5.12
C PHE A 129 12.07 -2.11 6.26
N GLU A 130 11.61 -2.42 7.48
CA GLU A 130 11.83 -1.58 8.66
C GLU A 130 13.29 -1.52 9.13
N GLN A 131 14.09 -2.49 8.68
CA GLN A 131 15.53 -2.56 8.92
C GLN A 131 16.36 -1.71 7.93
N GLU A 132 15.73 -1.12 6.91
CA GLU A 132 16.41 -0.28 5.94
C GLU A 132 16.90 1.05 6.54
N ALA A 133 17.91 1.65 5.89
CA ALA A 133 18.43 2.93 6.32
C ALA A 133 17.40 4.06 6.14
N LEU A 134 17.48 5.11 6.98
CA LEU A 134 16.60 6.28 6.86
C LEU A 134 16.58 6.89 5.44
N ALA A 135 17.73 6.87 4.75
CA ALA A 135 17.84 7.34 3.37
C ALA A 135 16.99 6.53 2.38
N PHE A 136 16.79 5.24 2.61
CA PHE A 136 15.86 4.42 1.82
C PHE A 136 14.42 4.91 2.02
N HIS A 137 13.98 5.09 3.27
CA HIS A 137 12.63 5.56 3.55
C HIS A 137 12.38 6.99 3.04
N ALA A 138 13.40 7.85 3.05
CA ALA A 138 13.32 9.18 2.44
C ALA A 138 13.08 9.09 0.92
N ARG A 139 13.76 8.17 0.21
CA ARG A 139 13.50 7.91 -1.22
C ARG A 139 12.09 7.35 -1.44
N VAL A 140 11.64 6.42 -0.60
CA VAL A 140 10.28 5.86 -0.67
C VAL A 140 9.24 6.96 -0.53
N ARG A 141 9.36 7.84 0.47
CA ARG A 141 8.47 8.99 0.65
C ARG A 141 8.47 9.89 -0.58
N ALA A 142 9.65 10.23 -1.11
CA ALA A 142 9.75 11.02 -2.34
C ALA A 142 9.03 10.35 -3.52
N GLY A 143 9.11 9.03 -3.64
CA GLY A 143 8.37 8.27 -4.65
C GLY A 143 6.86 8.38 -4.50
N PHE A 144 6.33 8.25 -3.28
CA PHE A 144 4.89 8.45 -3.02
C PHE A 144 4.43 9.87 -3.33
N LEU A 145 5.19 10.88 -2.92
CA LEU A 145 4.86 12.28 -3.19
C LEU A 145 4.90 12.60 -4.69
N ALA A 146 5.83 12.00 -5.44
CA ALA A 146 5.87 12.12 -6.90
C ALA A 146 4.62 11.54 -7.56
N ILE A 147 4.19 10.34 -7.16
CA ILE A 147 2.93 9.74 -7.65
C ILE A 147 1.74 10.65 -7.33
N ALA A 148 1.67 11.19 -6.12
CA ALA A 148 0.58 12.08 -5.71
C ALA A 148 0.56 13.40 -6.50
N HIS A 149 1.72 13.90 -6.91
CA HIS A 149 1.83 15.08 -7.76
C HIS A 149 1.45 14.79 -9.22
N GLU A 150 1.82 13.63 -9.73
CA GLU A 150 1.48 13.17 -11.10
C GLU A 150 -0.01 12.83 -11.25
N GLU A 151 -0.64 12.32 -10.19
CA GLU A 151 -2.00 11.79 -10.23
C GLU A 151 -2.91 12.42 -9.15
N PRO A 152 -3.04 13.77 -9.12
CA PRO A 152 -3.70 14.49 -8.02
C PRO A 152 -5.21 14.22 -7.91
N ASP A 153 -5.84 13.74 -8.97
CA ASP A 153 -7.26 13.37 -8.96
C ASP A 153 -7.51 12.03 -8.28
N ARG A 154 -6.56 11.08 -8.42
CA ARG A 154 -6.62 9.73 -7.86
C ARG A 154 -6.00 9.66 -6.46
N VAL A 155 -4.93 10.41 -6.21
CA VAL A 155 -4.16 10.31 -4.97
C VAL A 155 -4.36 11.55 -4.10
N ARG A 156 -4.86 11.35 -2.88
CA ARG A 156 -5.06 12.42 -1.90
C ARG A 156 -4.07 12.29 -0.76
N ILE A 157 -3.24 13.32 -0.59
CA ILE A 157 -2.27 13.43 0.50
C ILE A 157 -3.02 13.89 1.75
N VAL A 158 -2.81 13.17 2.85
CA VAL A 158 -3.29 13.52 4.19
C VAL A 158 -2.08 13.58 5.11
N ASP A 159 -1.96 14.65 5.89
CA ASP A 159 -0.87 14.82 6.85
C ASP A 159 -1.01 13.85 8.03
N GLY A 160 -0.22 12.77 7.98
CA GLY A 160 -0.16 11.72 8.99
C GLY A 160 0.57 12.10 10.28
N SER A 161 1.17 13.29 10.35
CA SER A 161 1.79 13.79 11.58
C SER A 161 0.75 14.27 12.61
N ARG A 162 -0.45 14.63 12.15
CA ARG A 162 -1.56 15.16 12.97
C ARG A 162 -2.15 14.09 13.90
N ALA A 163 -2.95 14.55 14.85
CA ALA A 163 -3.65 13.66 15.78
C ALA A 163 -4.60 12.71 15.03
N GLN A 164 -4.72 11.46 15.51
CA GLN A 164 -5.46 10.39 14.83
C GLN A 164 -6.90 10.77 14.45
N HIS A 165 -7.64 11.43 15.34
CA HIS A 165 -9.02 11.85 15.06
C HIS A 165 -9.09 12.86 13.92
N VAL A 166 -8.12 13.77 13.83
CA VAL A 166 -8.04 14.77 12.77
C VAL A 166 -7.75 14.14 11.42
N VAL A 167 -6.82 13.19 11.39
CA VAL A 167 -6.49 12.40 10.19
C VAL A 167 -7.73 11.60 9.75
N HIS A 168 -8.42 10.95 10.69
CA HIS A 168 -9.63 10.20 10.43
C HIS A 168 -10.74 11.05 9.79
N ASP A 169 -11.05 12.21 10.37
CA ASP A 169 -12.09 13.12 9.86
C ASP A 169 -11.76 13.65 8.47
N GLU A 170 -10.48 13.82 8.15
CA GLU A 170 -10.04 14.21 6.81
C GLU A 170 -10.22 13.11 5.78
N ILE A 171 -9.83 11.88 6.12
CA ILE A 171 -10.03 10.71 5.27
C ILE A 171 -11.52 10.49 5.00
N LEU A 172 -12.36 10.58 6.04
CA LEU A 172 -13.81 10.42 5.88
C LEU A 172 -14.38 11.44 4.90
N ARG A 173 -14.04 12.72 5.04
CA ARG A 173 -14.51 13.77 4.11
C ARG A 173 -14.12 13.47 2.66
N VAL A 174 -12.90 12.99 2.42
CA VAL A 174 -12.42 12.63 1.07
C VAL A 174 -13.20 11.44 0.51
N VAL A 175 -13.38 10.38 1.32
CA VAL A 175 -14.08 9.17 0.91
C VAL A 175 -15.58 9.42 0.67
N GLU A 176 -16.23 10.16 1.56
CA GLU A 176 -17.64 10.56 1.41
C GLU A 176 -17.87 11.38 0.14
N GLY A 177 -16.93 12.29 -0.19
CA GLY A 177 -16.96 13.04 -1.44
C GLY A 177 -16.93 12.14 -2.68
N LEU A 178 -16.04 11.14 -2.70
CA LEU A 178 -15.96 10.16 -3.79
C LEU A 178 -17.25 9.33 -3.90
N LEU A 179 -17.72 8.78 -2.78
CA LEU A 179 -18.90 7.92 -2.74
C LEU A 179 -20.15 8.70 -3.18
N GLY A 180 -20.32 9.93 -2.69
CA GLY A 180 -21.41 10.82 -3.08
C GLY A 180 -21.40 11.13 -4.58
N ALA A 181 -20.22 11.43 -5.16
CA ALA A 181 -20.08 11.68 -6.59
C ALA A 181 -20.42 10.44 -7.45
N ARG A 182 -20.24 9.23 -6.90
CA ARG A 182 -20.59 7.95 -7.54
C ARG A 182 -22.01 7.48 -7.25
N GLY A 183 -22.82 8.30 -6.59
CA GLY A 183 -24.20 7.96 -6.24
C GLY A 183 -24.32 6.84 -5.20
N TRP A 184 -23.24 6.52 -4.50
CA TRP A 184 -23.27 5.60 -3.36
C TRP A 184 -24.01 6.28 -2.22
N ARG A 185 -25.20 5.77 -1.91
CA ARG A 185 -25.96 6.19 -0.74
C ARG A 185 -25.54 5.30 0.42
N ALA A 186 -25.12 5.89 1.53
CA ALA A 186 -25.01 5.14 2.77
C ALA A 186 -26.35 4.43 2.99
N SER A 187 -26.33 3.10 3.04
CA SER A 187 -27.48 2.35 3.53
C SER A 187 -27.76 2.90 4.92
N SER A 188 -28.92 3.52 5.10
CA SER A 188 -29.42 3.91 6.41
C SER A 188 -29.43 2.65 7.27
N SER A 189 -28.41 2.49 8.12
CA SER A 189 -28.39 1.46 9.14
C SER A 189 -29.48 1.80 10.14
N SER A 190 -30.56 1.04 10.08
CA SER A 190 -31.55 0.87 11.14
C SER A 190 -30.93 0.25 12.39
#